data_AF-A0A1G4G3Q3-F1
#
_entry.id   AF-A0A1G4G3Q3-F1
#
_cell.length_a   1.000
_cell.length_b   1.000
_cell.length_c   1.000
_cell.angle_alpha   90.00
_cell.angle_beta   90.00
_cell.angle_gamma   90.00
#
_symmetry.space_group_name_H-M   'P 1'
#
loop_
_entity.id
_entity.type
_entity.pdbx_description
1 polymer ?
#
loop_
_entity_poly.entity_id
_entity_poly.type
_entity_poly.pdbx_seq_one_letter_code
_entity_poly.pdbx_strand_id
1 'polypeptide(L)' 'MQEEKNSHHVVLESGEGEDQLRFHVGVSDEAYQRAIELMDLEEGTISHDRRTDLFFQAMKETSKENREK' A
#
# COMPACT_ATOMS: atom_id res chain seq x y z
N MET A 1 -16.20 10.32 -19.71
CA MET A 1 -16.05 11.14 -18.50
C MET A 1 -14.94 10.50 -17.68
N GLN A 2 -13.90 11.27 -17.33
CA GLN A 2 -12.65 10.79 -16.74
C GLN A 2 -12.83 10.29 -15.31
N GLU A 3 -12.79 8.98 -15.08
CA GLU A 3 -12.57 8.34 -13.77
C GLU A 3 -11.06 8.08 -13.54
N GLU A 4 -10.22 9.10 -13.75
CA GLU A 4 -8.75 8.98 -13.67
C GLU A 4 -8.13 9.84 -12.56
N LYS A 5 -8.89 10.18 -11.50
CA LYS A 5 -8.46 11.21 -10.52
C LYS A 5 -8.19 10.79 -9.07
N ASN A 6 -8.51 9.57 -8.62
CA ASN A 6 -8.32 9.17 -7.21
C ASN A 6 -7.46 7.92 -7.05
N SER A 7 -6.26 7.95 -7.64
CA SER A 7 -5.25 6.92 -7.43
C SER A 7 -3.89 7.58 -7.14
N HIS A 8 -3.32 7.27 -5.98
CA HIS A 8 -1.96 7.59 -5.60
C HIS A 8 -0.98 6.62 -6.28
N HIS A 9 0.05 7.16 -6.95
CA HIS A 9 1.15 6.35 -7.44
C HIS A 9 2.18 6.17 -6.32
N VAL A 10 2.40 4.93 -5.88
CA VAL A 10 3.42 4.60 -4.87
C VAL A 10 4.47 3.65 -5.43
N VAL A 11 5.66 3.73 -4.84
CA VAL A 11 6.77 2.84 -5.16
C VAL A 11 7.05 1.99 -3.93
N LEU A 12 6.82 0.69 -4.07
CA LEU A 12 7.00 -0.30 -3.02
C LEU A 12 8.25 -1.13 -3.30
N GLU A 13 8.91 -1.58 -2.25
CA GLU A 13 10.20 -2.26 -2.30
C GLU A 13 10.13 -3.50 -1.41
N SER A 14 10.57 -4.65 -1.92
CA SER A 14 10.63 -5.90 -1.17
C SER A 14 11.98 -6.57 -1.38
N GLY A 15 12.61 -7.01 -0.30
CA GLY A 15 13.95 -7.60 -0.30
C GLY A 15 15.07 -6.57 -0.14
N GLU A 16 16.28 -7.09 0.02
CA GLU A 16 17.49 -6.32 0.29
C GLU A 16 18.61 -6.67 -0.70
N GLY A 17 19.48 -5.71 -1.01
CA GLY A 17 20.66 -5.93 -1.86
C GLY A 17 20.32 -6.25 -3.32
N GLU A 18 20.96 -7.27 -3.87
CA GLU A 18 20.83 -7.66 -5.29
C GLU A 18 19.44 -8.28 -5.60
N ASP A 19 18.71 -8.74 -4.59
CA ASP A 19 17.38 -9.36 -4.72
C ASP A 19 16.23 -8.36 -4.48
N GLN A 20 16.53 -7.07 -4.34
CA GLN A 20 15.51 -6.05 -4.12
C GLN A 20 14.60 -5.88 -5.34
N LEU A 21 13.30 -6.10 -5.14
CA LEU A 21 12.25 -5.89 -6.12
C LEU A 21 11.57 -4.55 -5.89
N ARG A 22 11.25 -3.84 -6.98
CA ARG A 22 10.61 -2.53 -6.95
C ARG A 22 9.29 -2.56 -7.73
N PHE A 23 8.20 -2.24 -7.05
CA PHE A 23 6.85 -2.27 -7.60
C PHE A 23 6.32 -0.84 -7.75
N HIS A 24 5.83 -0.52 -8.95
CA HIS A 24 5.12 0.73 -9.22
C HIS A 24 3.62 0.42 -9.21
N VAL A 25 2.90 0.90 -8.20
CA VAL A 25 1.50 0.51 -7.97
C VAL A 25 0.63 1.75 -7.88
N GLY A 26 -0.50 1.72 -8.57
CA GLY A 26 -1.59 2.67 -8.39
C GLY A 26 -2.50 2.21 -7.24
N VAL A 27 -2.65 3.04 -6.22
CA VAL A 27 -3.36 2.74 -4.98
C VAL A 27 -4.51 3.74 -4.83
N SER A 28 -5.72 3.28 -4.51
CA SER A 28 -6.84 4.21 -4.27
C SER A 28 -6.59 5.11 -3.06
N ASP A 29 -7.23 6.27 -2.99
CA ASP A 29 -7.09 7.17 -1.84
C ASP A 29 -7.45 6.48 -0.50
N GLU A 30 -8.51 5.65 -0.49
CA GLU A 30 -8.90 4.85 0.67
C GLU A 30 -7.78 3.89 1.11
N ALA A 31 -7.19 3.16 0.16
CA ALA A 31 -6.10 2.24 0.45
C ALA A 31 -4.83 2.98 0.90
N TYR A 32 -4.55 4.14 0.31
CA TYR A 32 -3.40 4.96 0.65
C TYR A 32 -3.51 5.49 2.09
N GLN A 33 -4.66 6.06 2.45
CA GLN A 33 -4.92 6.54 3.81
C GLN A 33 -4.87 5.40 4.81
N ARG A 34 -5.45 4.25 4.47
CA ARG A 34 -5.42 3.07 5.33
C ARG A 34 -4.01 2.54 5.56
N ALA A 35 -3.14 2.56 4.55
CA ALA A 35 -1.73 2.20 4.71
C ALA A 35 -1.01 3.15 5.68
N ILE A 36 -1.30 4.45 5.63
CA ILE A 36 -0.76 5.43 6.59
C ILE A 36 -1.21 5.12 8.02
N GLU A 37 -2.50 4.88 8.23
CA GLU A 37 -3.02 4.49 9.54
C GLU A 37 -2.33 3.23 10.08
N LEU A 38 -2.12 2.23 9.23
CA LEU A 38 -1.42 1.01 9.62
C LEU A 38 0.05 1.28 9.97
N MET A 39 0.72 2.18 9.24
CA MET A 39 2.09 2.60 9.55
C MET A 39 2.17 3.35 10.89
N ASP A 40 1.21 4.23 11.18
CA ASP A 40 1.17 4.99 12.44
C ASP A 40 0.94 4.09 13.69
N LEU A 41 0.44 2.87 13.50
CA LEU A 41 0.25 1.87 14.55
C LEU A 41 1.52 1.04 14.83
N GLU A 42 2.50 1.04 13.94
CA GLU A 42 3.75 0.30 14.14
C GLU A 42 4.66 1.06 15.11
N GLU A 43 5.25 0.36 16.08
CA GLU A 43 6.22 0.95 16.98
C GLU A 43 7.62 0.96 16.34
N GLY A 44 8.21 2.15 16.22
CA GLY A 44 9.60 2.32 15.75
C GLY A 44 9.72 2.61 14.26
N THR A 45 10.92 2.40 13.70
CA THR A 45 11.20 2.68 12.28
C THR A 45 10.73 1.54 11.40
N ILE A 46 9.91 1.85 10.41
CA ILE A 46 9.34 0.89 9.47
C ILE A 46 10.34 0.59 8.36
N SER A 47 10.63 -0.68 8.10
CA SER A 47 11.46 -1.12 6.98
C SER A 47 10.75 -0.98 5.63
N HIS A 48 11.50 -0.99 4.54
CA HIS A 48 10.93 -0.95 3.18
C HIS A 48 9.97 -2.12 2.93
N ASP A 49 10.37 -3.33 3.33
CA ASP A 49 9.56 -4.54 3.22
C ASP A 49 8.26 -4.42 4.02
N ARG A 50 8.36 -3.96 5.27
CA ARG A 50 7.18 -3.80 6.13
C ARG A 50 6.22 -2.77 5.55
N ARG A 51 6.73 -1.65 5.04
CA ARG A 51 5.92 -0.65 4.34
C ARG A 51 5.17 -1.28 3.17
N THR A 52 5.85 -2.09 2.36
CA THR A 52 5.25 -2.80 1.22
C THR A 52 4.12 -3.72 1.66
N ASP A 53 4.31 -4.50 2.72
CA ASP A 53 3.27 -5.37 3.27
C ASP A 53 2.04 -4.60 3.73
N LEU A 54 2.24 -3.46 4.42
CA LEU A 54 1.14 -2.62 4.91
C LEU A 54 0.33 -2.02 3.76
N PHE A 55 0.98 -1.61 2.67
CA PHE A 55 0.28 -1.17 1.47
C PHE A 55 -0.54 -2.29 0.82
N PHE A 56 0.01 -3.50 0.72
CA PHE A 56 -0.75 -4.65 0.21
C PHE A 56 -1.93 -5.02 1.11
N GLN A 57 -1.75 -4.95 2.43
CA GLN A 57 -2.83 -5.16 3.39
C GLN A 57 -3.94 -4.11 3.20
N ALA A 58 -3.58 -2.83 3.12
CA ALA A 58 -4.54 -1.75 2.94
C ALA A 58 -5.33 -1.87 1.63
N MET A 59 -4.67 -2.23 0.52
CA MET A 59 -5.34 -2.51 -0.75
C MET A 59 -6.31 -3.69 -0.66
N LYS A 60 -5.95 -4.75 0.07
CA LYS A 60 -6.81 -5.91 0.28
C LYS A 60 -8.02 -5.56 1.14
N GLU A 61 -7.82 -4.84 2.24
CA GLU A 61 -8.89 -4.41 3.16
C GLU A 61 -9.90 -3.48 2.49
N THR A 62 -9.43 -2.59 1.62
CA THR A 62 -10.27 -1.59 0.94
C THR A 62 -10.82 -2.06 -0.41
N SER A 63 -10.37 -3.21 -0.90
CA SER A 63 -10.91 -3.81 -2.13
C SER A 63 -12.39 -4.17 -1.95
N LYS A 64 -13.20 -3.86 -2.96
CA LYS A 64 -14.68 -4.02 -2.94
C LYS A 64 -15.12 -5.46 -2.61
N GLU A 65 -14.29 -6.46 -2.88
CA GLU A 65 -14.54 -7.87 -2.58
C GLU A 65 -14.66 -8.15 -1.06
N ASN A 66 -14.09 -7.30 -0.19
CA ASN A 66 -14.26 -7.40 1.27
C ASN A 66 -15.51 -6.67 1.81
N ARG A 67 -16.23 -5.90 0.98
CA ARG A 67 -17.44 -5.15 1.41
C ARG A 67 -18.75 -5.96 1.28
N GLU A 68 -18.72 -7.19 0.76
CA GLU A 68 -19.92 -8.01 0.48
C GLU A 68 -20.19 -9.16 1.48
N LYS A 69 -19.79 -9.05 2.76
CA LYS A 69 -20.16 -10.04 3.79
C LYS A 69 -20.83 -9.43 5.01
#